data_AF-A0A2X2X6G9-F1
#
_entry.id   AF-A0A2X2X6G9-F1
#
_cell.length_a   1.000
_cell.length_b   1.000
_cell.length_c   1.000
_cell.angle_alpha   90.00
_cell.angle_beta   90.00
_cell.angle_gamma   90.00
#
_symmetry.space_group_name_H-M   'P 1'
#
loop_
_entity.id
_entity.type
_entity.pdbx_description
1 polymer ?
#
loop_
_entity_poly.entity_id
_entity_poly.type
_entity_poly.pdbx_seq_one_letter_code
_entity_poly.pdbx_strand_id
1 'polypeptide(L)'
;MKRLILVRHAKSDWPEETEDFDRPLADKGLQDAMNMSRFLKNNDISIEYFVSSPAVRALNTCKIFNQAYQLDCSTNEKLYNPSERNFESVIYDLDDNLSSVAIFSHNNGISNFANSISEDIFHFPTCGVAGFEVDCESWSEFDGAKKKLLFFYEPGKI
;
A
#
# COMPACT_ATOMS: atom_id res chain seq x y z
N MET A 1 -16.24 -6.05 -9.60
CA MET A 1 -15.28 -4.92 -9.56
C MET A 1 -14.52 -4.92 -8.25
N LYS A 2 -13.19 -4.85 -8.29
CA LYS A 2 -12.31 -4.76 -7.11
C LYS A 2 -11.50 -3.46 -7.11
N ARG A 3 -10.97 -3.06 -5.95
CA ARG A 3 -10.07 -1.91 -5.78
C ARG A 3 -8.80 -2.29 -5.06
N LEU A 4 -7.66 -2.05 -5.70
CA LEU A 4 -6.35 -2.27 -5.13
C LEU A 4 -5.69 -0.93 -4.81
N ILE A 5 -5.36 -0.70 -3.55
CA ILE A 5 -4.66 0.49 -3.09
C ILE A 5 -3.23 0.11 -2.72
N LEU A 6 -2.25 0.73 -3.36
CA LEU A 6 -0.84 0.52 -3.08
C LEU A 6 -0.32 1.68 -2.24
N VAL A 7 0.28 1.38 -1.09
CA VAL A 7 0.85 2.37 -0.17
C VAL A 7 2.33 2.07 0.05
N ARG A 8 3.22 2.98 -0.38
CA ARG A 8 4.62 2.89 0.04
C ARG A 8 4.71 3.34 1.49
N HIS A 9 5.46 2.62 2.33
CA HIS A 9 5.70 3.04 3.72
C HIS A 9 6.14 4.50 3.82
N ALA A 10 5.77 5.15 4.92
CA ALA A 10 6.18 6.53 5.18
C ALA A 10 7.67 6.63 5.50
N LYS A 11 8.18 7.87 5.55
CA LYS A 11 9.62 8.13 5.71
C LYS A 11 10.14 7.45 6.98
N SER A 12 11.12 6.57 6.82
CA SER A 12 11.79 5.89 7.92
C SER A 12 12.99 6.69 8.43
N ASP A 13 13.38 6.37 9.66
CA ASP A 13 14.59 6.91 10.29
C ASP A 13 15.76 5.92 10.19
N TRP A 14 16.93 6.36 10.65
CA TRP A 14 18.15 5.55 10.80
C TRP A 14 18.80 5.82 12.17
N PRO A 15 18.22 5.29 13.27
CA PRO A 15 18.90 5.28 14.55
C PRO A 15 20.18 4.43 14.46
N GLU A 16 21.16 4.72 15.33
CA GLU A 16 22.37 3.91 15.43
C GLU A 16 22.02 2.44 15.74
N GLU A 17 22.81 1.52 15.20
CA GLU A 17 22.71 0.07 15.46
C GLU A 17 21.35 -0.58 15.13
N THR A 18 20.58 0.00 14.20
CA THR A 18 19.27 -0.55 13.79
C THR A 18 19.36 -1.29 12.46
N GLU A 19 18.99 -2.57 12.46
CA GLU A 19 18.82 -3.40 11.26
C GLU A 19 17.72 -2.86 10.34
N ASP A 20 17.81 -3.05 9.02
CA ASP A 20 16.87 -2.42 8.09
C ASP A 20 15.40 -2.78 8.40
N PHE A 21 15.13 -4.03 8.76
CA PHE A 21 13.79 -4.51 9.08
C PHE A 21 13.15 -3.77 10.26
N ASP A 22 13.96 -3.41 11.25
CA ASP A 22 13.53 -2.82 12.52
C ASP A 22 13.49 -1.29 12.51
N ARG A 23 13.86 -0.67 11.39
CA ARG A 23 13.88 0.78 11.27
C ARG A 23 12.52 1.42 11.57
N PRO A 24 12.46 2.38 12.49
CA PRO A 24 11.24 3.08 12.81
C PRO A 24 10.89 4.12 11.73
N LEU A 25 9.69 4.71 11.87
CA LEU A 25 9.33 5.92 11.12
C LEU A 25 10.05 7.13 11.71
N ALA A 26 10.48 8.04 10.84
CA ALA A 26 10.93 9.36 11.25
C ALA A 26 9.72 10.25 11.59
N ASP A 27 9.91 11.32 12.36
CA ASP A 27 8.84 12.25 12.75
C ASP A 27 8.04 12.78 11.56
N LYS A 28 8.73 13.15 10.47
CA LYS A 28 8.08 13.57 9.22
C LYS A 28 7.23 12.45 8.61
N GLY A 29 7.71 11.21 8.66
CA GLY A 29 6.96 10.04 8.18
C GLY A 29 5.69 9.77 9.00
N LEU A 30 5.76 9.95 10.32
CA LEU A 30 4.57 9.87 11.18
C LEU A 30 3.51 10.90 10.76
N GLN A 31 3.93 12.15 10.55
CA GLN A 31 3.03 13.23 10.12
C GLN A 31 2.46 12.99 8.73
N ASP A 32 3.28 12.56 7.77
CA ASP A 32 2.84 12.28 6.41
C ASP A 32 1.81 11.13 6.38
N ALA A 33 2.02 10.07 7.17
CA ALA A 33 1.07 8.97 7.28
C ALA A 33 -0.27 9.40 7.91
N MET A 34 -0.24 10.24 8.95
CA MET A 34 -1.46 10.78 9.57
C MET A 34 -2.22 11.69 8.60
N ASN A 35 -1.52 12.55 7.86
CA ASN A 35 -2.15 13.45 6.90
C ASN A 35 -2.74 12.69 5.71
N MET A 36 -1.97 11.76 5.13
CA MET A 36 -2.43 10.93 4.00
C MET A 36 -3.64 10.07 4.38
N SER A 37 -3.61 9.41 5.54
CA SER A 37 -4.74 8.57 5.98
C SER A 37 -6.03 9.36 6.17
N ARG A 38 -5.96 10.54 6.82
CA ARG A 38 -7.11 11.46 6.96
C ARG A 38 -7.56 11.99 5.60
N PHE A 39 -6.62 12.36 4.73
CA PHE A 39 -6.93 12.84 3.38
C PHE A 39 -7.73 11.79 2.60
N LEU A 40 -7.27 10.54 2.56
CA LEU A 40 -8.01 9.46 1.88
C LEU A 40 -9.40 9.26 2.48
N LYS A 41 -9.51 9.25 3.82
CA LYS A 41 -10.79 9.07 4.51
C LYS A 41 -11.78 10.21 4.21
N ASN A 42 -11.29 11.45 4.17
CA ASN A 42 -12.09 12.64 3.88
C ASN A 42 -12.48 12.76 2.40
N ASN A 43 -11.78 12.07 1.50
CA ASN A 43 -12.12 11.97 0.07
C ASN A 43 -12.90 10.68 -0.25
N ASP A 44 -13.53 10.06 0.76
CA ASP A 44 -14.40 8.88 0.63
C ASP A 44 -13.73 7.69 -0.06
N ILE A 45 -12.41 7.54 0.07
CA ILE A 45 -11.69 6.37 -0.42
C ILE A 45 -12.02 5.18 0.49
N SER A 46 -12.93 4.32 0.04
CA SER A 46 -13.32 3.12 0.81
C SER A 46 -12.22 2.06 0.78
N ILE A 47 -11.88 1.52 1.94
CA ILE A 47 -11.00 0.38 2.12
C ILE A 47 -11.65 -0.57 3.13
N GLU A 48 -11.56 -1.87 2.89
CA GLU A 48 -12.20 -2.90 3.71
C GLU A 48 -11.17 -3.77 4.44
N TYR A 49 -9.95 -3.86 3.92
CA TYR A 49 -8.90 -4.67 4.54
C TYR A 49 -7.50 -4.12 4.25
N PHE A 50 -6.59 -4.28 5.22
CA PHE A 50 -5.19 -3.92 5.07
C PHE A 50 -4.26 -5.13 5.11
N VAL A 51 -3.27 -5.14 4.23
CA VAL A 51 -2.16 -6.11 4.24
C VAL A 51 -0.85 -5.33 4.26
N SER A 52 0.01 -5.58 5.25
CA SER A 52 1.29 -4.88 5.38
C SER A 52 2.48 -5.83 5.27
N SER A 53 3.58 -5.34 4.73
CA SER A 53 4.89 -5.87 5.08
C SER A 53 5.08 -5.86 6.62
N PRO A 54 5.71 -6.90 7.20
CA PRO A 54 5.94 -6.95 8.64
C PRO A 54 7.07 -6.02 9.11
N ALA A 55 7.87 -5.45 8.20
CA ALA A 55 8.93 -4.51 8.57
C ALA A 55 8.35 -3.29 9.32
N VAL A 56 9.05 -2.85 10.37
CA VAL A 56 8.52 -1.91 11.38
C VAL A 56 7.95 -0.63 10.75
N ARG A 57 8.66 -0.01 9.80
CA ARG A 57 8.20 1.19 9.09
C ARG A 57 6.92 0.99 8.28
N ALA A 58 6.75 -0.15 7.61
CA ALA A 58 5.56 -0.44 6.82
C ALA A 58 4.37 -0.75 7.73
N LEU A 59 4.58 -1.62 8.72
CA LEU A 59 3.56 -1.98 9.70
C LEU A 59 3.09 -0.76 10.51
N ASN A 60 4.00 0.12 10.93
CA ASN A 60 3.62 1.34 11.63
C ASN A 60 2.88 2.33 10.71
N THR A 61 3.23 2.42 9.43
CA THR A 61 2.46 3.21 8.45
C THR A 61 1.03 2.66 8.33
N CYS A 62 0.89 1.34 8.20
CA CYS A 62 -0.40 0.65 8.17
C CYS A 62 -1.23 0.91 9.44
N LYS A 63 -0.61 0.80 10.62
CA LYS A 63 -1.28 1.09 11.91
C LYS A 63 -1.78 2.52 12.00
N ILE A 64 -0.99 3.50 11.53
CA ILE A 64 -1.42 4.91 11.49
C ILE A 64 -2.63 5.08 10.56
N PHE A 65 -2.60 4.47 9.37
CA PHE A 65 -3.77 4.47 8.48
C PHE A 65 -4.98 3.85 9.18
N ASN A 66 -4.77 2.77 9.92
CA ASN A 66 -5.86 2.06 10.59
C ASN A 66 -6.50 2.83 11.75
N GLN A 67 -5.84 3.85 12.29
CA GLN A 67 -6.49 4.76 13.24
C GLN A 67 -7.65 5.55 12.60
N ALA A 68 -7.59 5.84 11.30
CA ALA A 68 -8.65 6.53 10.57
C ALA A 68 -9.74 5.59 10.01
N TYR A 69 -9.40 4.32 9.77
CA TYR A 69 -10.28 3.36 9.10
C TYR A 69 -10.92 2.34 10.03
N GLN A 70 -10.24 1.92 11.10
CA GLN A 70 -10.72 0.95 12.09
C GLN A 70 -11.14 -0.41 11.47
N LEU A 71 -10.23 -1.00 10.70
CA LEU A 71 -10.43 -2.25 9.95
C LEU A 71 -9.54 -3.37 10.50
N ASP A 72 -9.85 -4.59 10.07
CA ASP A 72 -8.93 -5.71 10.23
C ASP A 72 -7.69 -5.53 9.34
N CYS A 73 -6.55 -6.02 9.83
CA CYS A 73 -5.29 -5.96 9.11
C CYS A 73 -4.46 -7.23 9.35
N SER A 74 -3.68 -7.61 8.35
CA SER A 74 -2.72 -8.71 8.44
C SER A 74 -1.34 -8.31 7.93
N THR A 75 -0.35 -9.15 8.20
CA THR A 75 0.99 -9.01 7.65
C THR A 75 1.31 -10.13 6.67
N ASN A 76 2.09 -9.83 5.63
CA ASN A 76 2.60 -10.85 4.71
C ASN A 76 4.08 -10.60 4.41
N GLU A 77 4.93 -11.60 4.70
CA GLU A 77 6.38 -11.51 4.53
C GLU A 77 6.81 -11.24 3.09
N LYS A 78 6.01 -11.70 2.11
CA LYS A 78 6.25 -11.46 0.68
C LYS A 78 6.31 -9.97 0.33
N LEU A 79 5.76 -9.09 1.19
CA LEU A 79 5.73 -7.65 0.96
C LEU A 79 6.98 -6.92 1.45
N TYR A 80 7.96 -7.59 2.09
CA TYR A 80 9.27 -7.02 2.40
C TYR A 80 10.27 -7.30 1.27
N ASN A 81 10.83 -6.25 0.68
CA ASN A 81 11.64 -6.33 -0.56
C ASN A 81 10.98 -7.14 -1.69
N PRO A 82 9.72 -6.83 -2.06
CA PRO A 82 8.95 -7.64 -2.99
C PRO A 82 9.42 -7.50 -4.44
N SER A 83 9.26 -8.59 -5.19
CA SER A 83 9.08 -8.56 -6.65
C SER A 83 7.62 -8.34 -7.04
N GLU A 84 7.35 -8.11 -8.31
CA GLU A 84 6.00 -7.99 -8.88
C GLU A 84 5.17 -9.25 -8.61
N ARG A 85 5.77 -10.44 -8.79
CA ARG A 85 5.14 -11.74 -8.48
C ARG A 85 4.77 -11.90 -7.01
N ASN A 86 5.49 -11.24 -6.11
CA ASN A 86 5.13 -11.27 -4.69
C ASN A 86 3.82 -10.52 -4.44
N PHE A 87 3.59 -9.39 -5.10
CA PHE A 87 2.31 -8.68 -5.04
C PHE A 87 1.19 -9.52 -5.64
N GLU A 88 1.38 -10.06 -6.85
CA GLU A 88 0.39 -10.94 -7.50
C GLU A 88 -0.03 -12.09 -6.58
N SER A 89 0.94 -12.79 -5.99
CA SER A 89 0.63 -13.88 -5.07
C SER A 89 -0.13 -13.44 -3.83
N VAL A 90 0.18 -12.26 -3.26
CA VAL A 90 -0.58 -11.72 -2.12
C VAL A 90 -2.00 -11.37 -2.55
N ILE A 91 -2.17 -10.83 -3.75
CA ILE A 91 -3.49 -10.44 -4.30
C ILE A 91 -4.34 -11.68 -4.55
N TYR A 92 -3.80 -12.74 -5.17
CA TYR A 92 -4.53 -13.98 -5.44
C TYR A 92 -5.04 -14.69 -4.17
N ASP A 93 -4.36 -14.49 -3.04
CA ASP A 93 -4.70 -15.09 -1.75
C ASP A 93 -5.77 -14.27 -0.97
N LEU A 94 -6.24 -13.14 -1.50
CA LEU A 94 -7.27 -12.30 -0.85
C LEU A 94 -8.66 -12.93 -0.91
N ASP A 95 -9.48 -12.67 0.12
CA ASP A 95 -10.88 -13.09 0.15
C ASP A 95 -11.70 -12.35 -0.91
N ASP A 96 -12.43 -13.10 -1.73
CA ASP A 96 -13.30 -12.58 -2.78
C ASP A 96 -14.50 -11.79 -2.26
N ASN A 97 -14.80 -11.81 -0.97
CA ASN A 97 -15.77 -10.89 -0.36
C ASN A 97 -15.23 -9.47 -0.20
N LEU A 98 -13.90 -9.29 -0.21
CA LEU A 98 -13.27 -7.98 -0.13
C LEU A 98 -13.30 -7.31 -1.50
N SER A 99 -13.92 -6.14 -1.57
CA SER A 99 -13.99 -5.29 -2.75
C SER A 99 -12.90 -4.22 -2.78
N SER A 100 -12.28 -3.88 -1.63
CA SER A 100 -11.23 -2.87 -1.56
C SER A 100 -10.13 -3.20 -0.55
N VAL A 101 -8.89 -3.36 -1.00
CA VAL A 101 -7.76 -3.76 -0.17
C VAL A 101 -6.59 -2.80 -0.34
N ALA A 102 -5.98 -2.36 0.77
CA ALA A 102 -4.73 -1.60 0.75
C ALA A 102 -3.52 -2.45 1.14
N ILE A 103 -2.48 -2.40 0.31
CA ILE A 103 -1.21 -3.11 0.48
C ILE A 103 -0.10 -2.12 0.84
N PHE A 104 0.55 -2.31 1.99
CA PHE A 104 1.65 -1.48 2.49
C PHE A 104 2.99 -2.15 2.23
N SER A 105 3.87 -1.49 1.47
CA SER A 105 5.10 -2.11 0.98
C SER A 105 6.25 -1.12 0.74
N HIS A 106 7.30 -1.56 0.04
CA HIS A 106 8.59 -0.88 -0.12
C HIS A 106 8.94 -0.64 -1.59
N ASN A 107 9.75 0.40 -1.82
CA ASN A 107 10.45 0.53 -3.09
C ASN A 107 11.68 -0.39 -3.12
N ASN A 108 12.14 -0.82 -4.30
CA ASN A 108 11.62 -0.46 -5.63
C ASN A 108 10.37 -1.27 -6.05
N GLY A 109 10.10 -2.39 -5.38
CA GLY A 109 9.07 -3.35 -5.80
C GLY A 109 7.67 -2.76 -6.00
N ILE A 110 7.19 -1.90 -5.09
CA ILE A 110 5.86 -1.27 -5.25
C ILE A 110 5.76 -0.37 -6.48
N SER A 111 6.82 0.37 -6.81
CA SER A 111 6.84 1.20 -8.03
C SER A 111 6.87 0.32 -9.27
N ASN A 112 7.70 -0.73 -9.27
CA ASN A 112 7.76 -1.66 -10.40
C ASN A 112 6.43 -2.37 -10.62
N PHE A 113 5.79 -2.84 -9.56
CA PHE A 113 4.48 -3.49 -9.64
C PHE A 113 3.39 -2.53 -10.14
N ALA A 114 3.35 -1.29 -9.65
CA ALA A 114 2.42 -0.29 -10.17
C ALA A 114 2.65 -0.03 -11.68
N ASN A 115 3.91 0.02 -12.11
CA ASN A 115 4.30 0.16 -13.52
C ASN A 115 3.95 -1.07 -14.37
N SER A 116 3.88 -2.27 -13.78
CA SER A 116 3.54 -3.48 -14.54
C SER A 116 2.04 -3.63 -14.79
N ILE A 117 1.21 -2.92 -14.02
CA ILE A 117 -0.26 -2.99 -14.11
C ILE A 117 -0.90 -1.71 -14.67
N SER A 118 -0.10 -0.75 -15.15
CA SER A 118 -0.55 0.54 -15.66
C SER A 118 0.30 1.01 -16.84
N GLU A 119 -0.26 1.88 -17.68
CA GLU A 119 0.48 2.57 -18.73
C GLU A 119 1.26 3.80 -18.20
N ASP A 120 0.92 4.27 -17.00
CA ASP A 120 1.59 5.38 -16.32
C ASP A 120 2.92 4.94 -15.68
N ILE A 121 3.85 5.89 -15.57
CA ILE A 121 5.14 5.69 -14.89
C ILE A 121 5.06 6.24 -13.47
N PHE A 122 5.16 5.35 -12.50
CA PHE A 122 5.18 5.61 -11.08
C PHE A 122 6.59 5.59 -10.52
N HIS A 123 6.87 6.62 -9.72
CA HIS A 123 7.96 6.65 -8.77
C HIS A 123 7.38 6.99 -7.41
N PHE A 124 7.06 5.97 -6.59
CA PHE A 124 6.42 6.21 -5.31
C PHE A 124 7.34 7.00 -4.38
N PRO A 125 6.97 8.20 -3.90
CA PRO A 125 7.62 8.80 -2.75
C PRO A 125 7.24 8.02 -1.48
N THR A 126 7.97 8.22 -0.39
CA THR A 126 7.55 7.69 0.91
C THR A 126 6.14 8.17 1.24
N CYS A 127 5.28 7.30 1.73
CA CYS A 127 3.85 7.56 1.96
C CYS A 127 3.05 7.94 0.69
N GLY A 128 3.56 7.67 -0.52
CA GLY A 128 2.80 7.76 -1.75
C GLY A 128 1.74 6.65 -1.84
N VAL A 129 0.57 6.99 -2.42
CA VAL A 129 -0.58 6.09 -2.52
C VAL A 129 -1.14 6.09 -3.95
N ALA A 130 -1.27 4.93 -4.57
CA ALA A 130 -2.01 4.76 -5.82
C ALA A 130 -3.22 3.87 -5.62
N GLY A 131 -4.35 4.22 -6.25
CA GLY A 131 -5.55 3.39 -6.26
C GLY A 131 -5.86 2.93 -7.67
N PHE A 132 -6.14 1.64 -7.82
CA PHE A 132 -6.52 1.01 -9.08
C PHE A 132 -7.90 0.37 -8.94
N GLU A 133 -8.71 0.53 -9.97
CA GLU A 133 -9.90 -0.28 -10.18
C GLU A 133 -9.53 -1.48 -11.04
N VAL A 134 -10.01 -2.66 -10.65
CA VAL A 134 -9.75 -3.93 -11.32
C VAL A 134 -11.08 -4.54 -11.74
N ASP A 135 -11.23 -4.80 -13.04
CA ASP A 135 -12.42 -5.37 -13.65
C ASP A 135 -12.45 -6.89 -13.50
N CYS A 136 -12.65 -7.35 -12.25
CA CYS A 136 -12.84 -8.75 -11.89
C CYS A 136 -13.83 -8.92 -10.73
N GLU A 137 -14.33 -10.15 -10.57
CA GLU A 137 -15.17 -10.55 -9.44
C GLU A 137 -14.37 -11.35 -8.40
N SER A 138 -13.35 -12.10 -8.84
CA SER A 138 -12.39 -12.78 -7.96
C SER A 138 -11.00 -12.15 -8.05
N TRP A 139 -10.29 -12.08 -6.92
CA TRP A 139 -8.90 -11.64 -6.89
C TRP A 139 -7.96 -12.57 -7.66
N SER A 140 -8.32 -13.86 -7.79
CA SER A 140 -7.56 -14.82 -8.59
C SER A 140 -7.55 -14.51 -10.10
N GLU A 141 -8.49 -13.69 -10.57
CA GLU A 141 -8.59 -13.25 -11.97
C GLU A 141 -7.73 -12.00 -12.26
N PHE A 142 -7.02 -11.48 -11.25
CA PHE A 142 -6.35 -10.18 -11.31
C PHE A 142 -5.43 -10.06 -12.53
N ASP A 143 -4.69 -11.09 -12.94
CA ASP A 143 -3.72 -10.99 -14.05
C ASP A 143 -4.37 -10.64 -15.39
N GLY A 144 -5.49 -11.32 -15.73
CA GLY A 144 -6.22 -11.10 -16.98
C GLY A 144 -7.18 -9.91 -16.95
N ALA A 145 -7.50 -9.40 -15.76
CA ALA A 145 -8.45 -8.30 -15.58
C ALA A 145 -7.91 -6.98 -16.13
N LYS A 146 -8.81 -6.11 -16.59
CA LYS A 146 -8.42 -4.73 -16.93
C LYS A 146 -8.19 -3.94 -15.64
N LYS A 147 -7.12 -3.15 -15.61
CA LYS A 147 -6.81 -2.24 -14.50
C LYS A 147 -6.93 -0.80 -14.98
N LYS A 148 -7.49 0.04 -14.14
CA LYS A 148 -7.62 1.48 -14.40
C LYS A 148 -7.09 2.24 -13.19
N LEU A 149 -6.13 3.14 -13.42
CA LEU A 149 -5.71 4.09 -12.39
C LEU A 149 -6.89 4.99 -12.00
N LEU A 150 -7.18 5.06 -10.70
CA LEU A 150 -8.18 5.96 -10.13
C LEU A 150 -7.54 7.26 -9.62
N PHE A 151 -6.43 7.13 -8.91
CA PHE A 151 -5.72 8.25 -8.32
C PHE A 151 -4.26 7.88 -7.99
N PHE A 152 -3.42 8.91 -7.91
CA PHE A 152 -2.09 8.83 -7.32
C PHE A 152 -1.84 10.07 -6.46
N TYR A 153 -1.63 9.85 -5.16
CA TYR A 153 -1.44 10.91 -4.18
C TYR A 153 -0.05 10.84 -3.58
N GLU A 154 0.52 12.03 -3.38
CA GLU A 154 1.86 12.22 -2.83
C GLU A 154 1.77 13.17 -1.64
N PRO A 155 2.45 12.90 -0.51
CA PRO A 155 2.34 13.74 0.69
C PRO A 155 2.65 15.22 0.49
N GLY A 156 3.49 15.57 -0.50
CA GLY A 156 3.83 16.95 -0.83
C GLY A 156 2.83 17.67 -1.74
N LYS A 157 1.76 17.00 -2.17
CA LYS A 157 0.77 17.49 -3.14
C LYS A 157 -0.67 17.45 -2.63
N ILE A 158 -0.88 17.08 -1.37
CA ILE A 158 -2.18 17.02 -0.69
C ILE A 158 -2.24 18.00 0.48
#